data_AF-A0A3S1GHW2-F1
#
_entry.id   AF-A0A3S1GHW2-F1
#
_cell.length_a   1.000
_cell.length_b   1.000
_cell.length_c   1.000
_cell.angle_alpha   90.00
_cell.angle_beta   90.00
_cell.angle_gamma   90.00
#
_symmetry.space_group_name_H-M   'P 1'
#
loop_
_entity.id
_entity.type
_entity.pdbx_description
1 polymer ?
#
loop_
_entity_poly.entity_id
_entity_poly.type
_entity_poly.pdbx_seq_one_letter_code
_entity_poly.pdbx_strand_id
1 'polypeptide(L)'
;MLLVDTYLDKSSIQGIGVFARHRIPKGTLIWKLDPRFDRRIPVDTYESQTGPVKSYLDRYSYPDRHDPSYIVFEADDARYMNHDDDPNCDVSSPEETYALRDIAPGEELTCNYNHFFENGFDFLGDRHP
;
A
#
# COMPACT_ATOMS: atom_id res chain seq x y z
N MET A 1 -8.67 -0.94 4.14
CA MET A 1 -9.60 -1.60 3.19
C MET A 1 -9.93 -0.73 1.97
N LEU A 2 -9.82 -1.31 0.77
CA LEU A 2 -10.23 -0.77 -0.53
C LEU A 2 -11.75 -0.64 -0.56
N LEU A 3 -12.22 0.52 -1.02
CA LEU A 3 -13.62 0.90 -1.12
C LEU A 3 -14.09 0.96 -2.59
N VAL A 4 -13.21 0.59 -3.51
CA VAL A 4 -13.43 0.57 -4.95
C VAL A 4 -13.11 -0.82 -5.50
N ASP A 5 -13.77 -1.20 -6.59
CA ASP A 5 -13.52 -2.49 -7.23
C ASP A 5 -12.16 -2.51 -7.91
N THR A 6 -11.33 -3.47 -7.51
CA THR A 6 -9.97 -3.65 -8.03
C THR A 6 -9.72 -5.09 -8.49
N TYR A 7 -8.54 -5.30 -9.09
CA TYR A 7 -7.97 -6.62 -9.32
C TYR A 7 -6.45 -6.55 -9.31
N LEU A 8 -5.82 -7.71 -9.14
CA LEU A 8 -4.37 -7.86 -9.24
C LEU A 8 -3.97 -8.34 -10.62
N ASP A 9 -2.90 -7.77 -11.17
CA ASP A 9 -2.27 -8.22 -12.42
C ASP A 9 -0.78 -7.89 -12.41
N LYS A 10 -0.05 -8.25 -13.46
CA LYS A 10 1.36 -7.87 -13.64
C LYS A 10 1.48 -6.36 -13.79
N SER A 11 2.31 -5.76 -12.94
CA SER A 11 2.66 -4.34 -13.01
C SER A 11 3.76 -4.12 -14.03
N SER A 12 3.69 -2.99 -14.76
CA SER A 12 4.80 -2.50 -15.58
C SER A 12 5.90 -1.83 -14.74
N ILE A 13 5.63 -1.53 -13.47
CA ILE A 13 6.56 -0.93 -12.51
C ILE A 13 7.32 -2.05 -11.80
N GLN A 14 6.61 -2.90 -11.06
CA GLN A 14 7.24 -3.95 -10.26
C GLN A 14 6.29 -5.12 -9.96
N GLY A 15 6.60 -6.28 -10.52
CA GLY A 15 5.94 -7.55 -10.17
C GLY A 15 4.43 -7.55 -10.34
N ILE A 16 3.68 -7.50 -9.24
CA ILE A 16 2.21 -7.45 -9.21
C ILE A 16 1.78 -6.03 -8.86
N GLY A 17 0.74 -5.51 -9.47
CA GLY A 17 0.09 -4.24 -9.11
C GLY A 17 -1.38 -4.46 -8.76
N VAL A 18 -2.01 -3.42 -8.22
CA VAL A 18 -3.47 -3.36 -8.02
C VAL A 18 -4.06 -2.36 -9.00
N PHE A 19 -5.10 -2.79 -9.72
CA PHE A 19 -5.64 -2.08 -10.87
C PHE A 19 -7.11 -1.73 -10.66
N ALA A 20 -7.52 -0.56 -11.15
CA ALA A 20 -8.91 -0.12 -11.10
C ALA A 20 -9.77 -0.98 -12.03
N ARG A 21 -10.84 -1.62 -11.53
CA ARG A 21 -11.79 -2.34 -12.40
C ARG A 21 -12.69 -1.40 -13.19
N HIS A 22 -13.00 -0.25 -12.61
CA HIS A 22 -13.91 0.75 -13.16
C HIS A 22 -13.27 2.14 -13.11
N ARG A 23 -13.87 3.10 -13.81
CA ARG A 23 -13.40 4.50 -13.74
C ARG A 23 -13.56 5.00 -12.30
N ILE A 24 -12.50 5.56 -11.73
CA ILE A 24 -12.51 6.20 -10.41
C ILE A 24 -12.37 7.71 -10.63
N PRO A 25 -13.40 8.52 -10.32
CA PRO A 25 -13.29 9.98 -10.42
C PRO A 25 -12.26 10.57 -9.45
N LYS A 26 -11.65 11.69 -9.81
CA LYS A 26 -10.83 12.50 -8.91
C LYS A 26 -11.54 12.76 -7.57
N GLY A 27 -10.81 12.67 -6.48
CA GLY A 27 -11.30 12.92 -5.12
C GLY A 27 -12.11 11.76 -4.52
N THR A 28 -12.23 10.63 -5.21
CA THR A 28 -12.85 9.42 -4.65
C THR A 28 -12.00 8.87 -3.52
N LEU A 29 -12.61 8.50 -2.40
CA LEU A 29 -11.97 7.74 -1.33
C LEU A 29 -11.74 6.29 -1.82
N ILE A 30 -10.49 5.93 -2.06
CA ILE A 30 -10.07 4.63 -2.62
C ILE A 30 -9.90 3.59 -1.52
N TRP A 31 -9.27 3.98 -0.41
CA TRP A 31 -8.93 3.08 0.69
C TRP A 31 -9.09 3.79 2.02
N LYS A 32 -9.47 3.04 3.05
CA LYS A 32 -9.54 3.52 4.42
C LYS A 32 -9.05 2.46 5.39
N LEU A 33 -8.15 2.83 6.31
CA LEU A 33 -7.70 1.97 7.40
C LEU A 33 -8.90 1.53 8.23
N ASP A 34 -9.06 0.22 8.39
CA ASP A 34 -10.13 -0.35 9.20
C ASP A 34 -9.53 -1.25 10.29
N PRO A 35 -9.49 -0.80 11.56
CA PRO A 35 -8.87 -1.56 12.65
C PRO A 35 -9.58 -2.88 12.97
N ARG A 36 -10.75 -3.15 12.35
CA ARG A 36 -11.43 -4.44 12.44
C ARG A 36 -10.77 -5.51 11.57
N PHE A 37 -10.07 -5.12 10.51
CA PHE A 37 -9.46 -6.01 9.53
C PHE A 37 -7.94 -5.81 9.45
N ASP A 38 -7.51 -4.55 9.34
CA ASP A 38 -6.11 -4.16 9.31
C ASP A 38 -5.47 -4.33 10.69
N ARG A 39 -4.18 -4.66 10.71
CA ARG A 39 -3.46 -4.99 11.93
C ARG A 39 -2.39 -3.95 12.23
N ARG A 40 -2.45 -3.37 13.42
CA ARG A 40 -1.33 -2.66 14.04
C ARG A 40 -0.50 -3.67 14.81
N ILE A 41 0.73 -3.92 14.38
CA ILE A 41 1.63 -4.91 14.97
C ILE A 41 2.72 -4.15 15.74
N PRO A 42 2.96 -4.43 17.03
CA PRO A 42 4.05 -3.80 17.76
C PRO A 42 5.39 -4.05 17.07
N VAL A 43 6.25 -3.03 17.00
CA VAL A 43 7.58 -3.12 16.38
C VAL A 43 8.40 -4.25 16.99
N ASP A 44 8.40 -4.42 18.32
CA ASP A 44 9.10 -5.53 18.98
C ASP A 44 8.63 -6.91 18.50
N THR A 45 7.32 -7.04 18.20
CA THR A 45 6.77 -8.27 17.63
C THR A 45 7.29 -8.48 16.21
N TYR A 46 7.27 -7.44 15.38
CA TYR A 46 7.79 -7.46 14.01
C TYR A 46 9.31 -7.77 13.95
N GLU A 47 10.12 -7.09 14.75
CA GLU A 47 11.58 -7.27 14.79
C GLU A 47 12.00 -8.62 15.36
N SER A 48 11.15 -9.25 16.19
CA SER A 48 11.40 -10.62 16.65
C SER A 48 11.17 -11.69 15.57
N GLN A 49 10.53 -11.34 14.45
CA GLN A 49 10.29 -12.30 13.36
C GLN A 49 11.56 -12.55 12.55
N THR A 50 11.67 -13.77 12.00
CA THR A 50 12.77 -14.16 11.13
C THR A 50 12.27 -14.98 9.95
N GLY A 51 13.13 -15.14 8.93
CA GLY A 51 12.83 -15.98 7.76
C GLY A 51 11.60 -15.50 6.96
N PRO A 52 10.79 -16.40 6.40
CA PRO A 52 9.70 -16.05 5.49
C PRO A 52 8.64 -15.10 6.09
N VAL A 53 8.40 -15.17 7.39
CA VAL A 53 7.44 -14.28 8.07
C VAL A 53 7.96 -12.84 8.08
N LYS A 54 9.24 -12.64 8.44
CA LYS A 54 9.87 -11.30 8.41
C LYS A 54 9.85 -10.74 7.00
N SER A 55 10.27 -11.52 6.01
CA SER A 55 10.27 -11.08 4.60
C SER A 55 8.88 -10.70 4.08
N TYR A 56 7.83 -11.36 4.55
CA TYR A 56 6.46 -11.02 4.20
C TYR A 56 6.02 -9.70 4.85
N LEU A 57 6.35 -9.48 6.12
CA LEU A 57 6.06 -8.23 6.83
C LEU A 57 6.86 -7.05 6.25
N ASP A 58 8.15 -7.25 5.94
CA ASP A 58 8.99 -6.24 5.28
C ASP A 58 8.36 -5.75 3.97
N ARG A 59 7.69 -6.65 3.25
CA ARG A 59 7.08 -6.36 1.95
C ARG A 59 5.71 -5.70 2.04
N TYR A 60 4.89 -6.12 2.99
CA TYR A 60 3.44 -5.81 3.02
C TYR A 60 3.02 -5.02 4.26
N SER A 61 3.97 -4.39 4.93
CA SER A 61 3.70 -3.52 6.06
C SER A 61 4.49 -2.23 5.93
N TYR A 62 3.99 -1.17 6.57
CA TYR A 62 4.66 0.12 6.62
C TYR A 62 4.62 0.69 8.05
N PRO A 63 5.52 1.61 8.42
CA PRO A 63 5.52 2.24 9.74
C PRO A 63 4.20 2.95 10.02
N ASP A 64 3.66 2.76 11.22
CA ASP A 64 2.48 3.52 11.63
C ASP A 64 2.86 4.99 11.86
N ARG A 65 2.20 5.88 11.12
CA ARG A 65 2.49 7.32 11.13
C ARG A 65 1.86 8.07 12.30
N HIS A 66 0.99 7.43 13.08
CA HIS A 66 0.45 7.97 14.32
C HIS A 66 1.30 7.58 15.53
N ASP A 67 1.84 6.36 15.53
CA ASP A 67 2.61 5.82 16.65
C ASP A 67 3.74 4.93 16.13
N PRO A 68 5.00 5.39 16.19
CA PRO A 68 6.14 4.66 15.66
C PRO A 68 6.44 3.35 16.40
N SER A 69 5.73 3.04 17.49
CA SER A 69 5.82 1.76 18.19
C SER A 69 5.13 0.61 17.44
N TYR A 70 4.46 0.91 16.31
CA TYR A 70 3.72 -0.06 15.52
C TYR A 70 4.09 0.02 14.03
N ILE A 71 3.88 -1.10 13.34
CA ILE A 71 3.72 -1.15 11.88
C ILE A 71 2.25 -1.43 11.56
N VAL A 72 1.81 -0.97 10.39
CA VAL A 72 0.50 -1.28 9.82
C VAL A 72 0.66 -2.40 8.80
N PHE A 73 -0.07 -3.50 9.00
CA PHE A 73 -0.23 -4.58 8.05
C PHE A 73 -1.65 -4.53 7.48
N GLU A 74 -1.74 -4.22 6.19
CA GLU A 74 -3.00 -4.15 5.47
C GLU A 74 -3.51 -5.56 5.14
N ALA A 75 -4.79 -5.79 5.40
CA ALA A 75 -5.40 -7.10 5.25
C ALA A 75 -5.85 -7.41 3.81
N ASP A 76 -5.85 -6.42 2.92
CA ASP A 76 -6.41 -6.51 1.57
C ASP A 76 -5.38 -6.23 0.47
N ASP A 77 -5.87 -6.04 -0.75
CA ASP A 77 -5.05 -5.89 -1.95
C ASP A 77 -4.38 -4.52 -2.07
N ALA A 78 -4.64 -3.56 -1.17
CA ALA A 78 -3.98 -2.25 -1.18
C ALA A 78 -2.46 -2.37 -1.00
N ARG A 79 -2.00 -3.41 -0.29
CA ARG A 79 -0.58 -3.74 -0.12
C ARG A 79 0.17 -4.02 -1.43
N TYR A 80 -0.56 -4.20 -2.53
CA TYR A 80 0.02 -4.35 -3.87
C TYR A 80 0.17 -3.02 -4.62
N MET A 81 -0.31 -1.89 -4.09
CA MET A 81 -0.10 -0.56 -4.66
C MET A 81 1.40 -0.27 -4.77
N ASN A 82 1.88 -0.05 -5.99
CA ASN A 82 3.29 0.21 -6.25
C ASN A 82 3.64 1.68 -6.06
N HIS A 83 4.94 1.95 -5.93
CA HIS A 83 5.46 3.30 -5.87
C HIS A 83 5.47 3.99 -7.24
N ASP A 84 5.05 5.25 -7.28
CA ASP A 84 5.34 6.19 -8.37
C ASP A 84 5.71 7.57 -7.78
N ASP A 85 6.56 8.32 -8.47
CA ASP A 85 6.93 9.70 -8.14
C ASP A 85 5.82 10.69 -8.54
N ASP A 86 5.01 10.37 -9.54
CA ASP A 86 3.79 11.09 -9.94
C ASP A 86 2.55 10.18 -9.78
N PRO A 87 2.20 9.80 -8.54
CA PRO A 87 1.17 8.79 -8.29
C PRO A 87 -0.23 9.27 -8.63
N ASN A 88 -1.16 8.33 -8.82
CA ASN A 88 -2.58 8.65 -8.97
C ASN A 88 -3.39 8.55 -7.65
N CYS A 89 -2.78 8.04 -6.58
CA CYS A 89 -3.38 7.98 -5.24
C CYS A 89 -2.63 8.86 -4.23
N ASP A 90 -3.37 9.69 -3.50
CA ASP A 90 -2.92 10.49 -2.37
C ASP A 90 -2.96 9.66 -1.10
N VAL A 91 -1.79 9.40 -0.52
CA VAL A 91 -1.62 8.69 0.76
C VAL A 91 -1.04 9.61 1.84
N SER A 92 -1.20 10.94 1.71
CA SER A 92 -0.73 11.88 2.74
C SER A 92 -1.47 11.72 4.06
N SER A 93 -2.74 11.29 4.03
CA SER A 93 -3.48 10.89 5.24
C SER A 93 -3.06 9.49 5.71
N PRO A 94 -2.79 9.31 7.02
CA PRO A 94 -2.44 8.01 7.59
C PRO A 94 -3.56 6.97 7.55
N GLU A 95 -4.82 7.42 7.48
CA GLU A 95 -5.98 6.54 7.54
C GLU A 95 -6.73 6.42 6.22
N GLU A 96 -6.47 7.29 5.24
CA GLU A 96 -7.31 7.42 4.06
C GLU A 96 -6.47 7.65 2.80
N THR A 97 -6.95 7.10 1.68
CA THR A 97 -6.34 7.27 0.36
C THR A 97 -7.36 7.82 -0.61
N TYR A 98 -6.99 8.86 -1.36
CA TYR A 98 -7.88 9.53 -2.30
C TYR A 98 -7.31 9.55 -3.72
N ALA A 99 -8.18 9.50 -4.74
CA ALA A 99 -7.77 9.68 -6.12
C ALA A 99 -7.29 11.13 -6.39
N LEU A 100 -6.05 11.32 -6.84
CA LEU A 100 -5.49 12.64 -7.16
C LEU A 100 -6.04 13.22 -8.48
N ARG A 101 -6.46 12.33 -9.37
CA ARG A 101 -7.05 12.61 -10.69
C ARG A 101 -8.06 11.53 -11.05
N ASP A 102 -8.71 11.68 -12.19
CA ASP A 102 -9.48 10.58 -12.76
C ASP A 102 -8.54 9.41 -13.10
N ILE A 103 -8.97 8.20 -12.75
CA ILE A 103 -8.26 6.94 -13.00
C ILE A 103 -9.13 6.09 -13.92
N ALA A 104 -8.54 5.61 -15.02
CA ALA A 104 -9.25 4.83 -16.02
C ALA A 104 -9.44 3.37 -15.58
N PRO A 105 -10.46 2.65 -16.10
CA PRO A 105 -10.52 1.19 -15.97
C PRO A 105 -9.23 0.55 -16.52
N GLY A 106 -8.65 -0.37 -15.77
CA GLY A 106 -7.42 -1.07 -16.09
C GLY A 106 -6.14 -0.28 -15.79
N GLU A 107 -6.24 0.91 -15.22
CA GLU A 107 -5.08 1.68 -14.78
C GLU A 107 -4.58 1.19 -13.41
N GLU A 108 -3.26 1.08 -13.26
CA GLU A 108 -2.62 0.69 -11.99
C GLU A 108 -2.79 1.81 -10.95
N LEU A 109 -3.20 1.46 -9.74
CA LEU A 109 -3.18 2.39 -8.61
C LEU A 109 -1.75 2.45 -8.06
N THR A 110 -1.22 3.66 -7.93
CA THR A 110 0.13 3.92 -7.43
C THR A 110 0.12 5.00 -6.36
N CYS A 111 1.08 4.94 -5.43
CA CYS A 111 1.26 5.94 -4.38
C CYS A 111 2.73 6.33 -4.21
N ASN A 112 2.99 7.42 -3.48
CA ASN A 112 4.36 7.80 -3.18
C ASN A 112 4.80 7.22 -1.82
N TYR A 113 5.69 6.22 -1.85
CA TYR A 113 6.17 5.54 -0.65
C TYR A 113 6.96 6.45 0.30
N ASN A 114 7.49 7.57 -0.18
CA ASN A 114 8.18 8.54 0.68
C ASN A 114 7.25 9.13 1.76
N HIS A 115 5.93 9.00 1.62
CA HIS A 115 4.98 9.35 2.68
C HIS A 115 5.04 8.41 3.90
N PHE A 116 5.56 7.19 3.75
CA PHE A 116 5.63 6.19 4.81
C PHE A 116 7.01 6.08 5.44
N PHE A 117 8.07 6.45 4.72
CA PHE A 117 9.45 6.23 5.13
C PHE A 117 10.25 7.54 5.10
N GLU A 118 10.51 8.12 6.27
CA GLU A 118 11.20 9.42 6.41
C GLU A 118 12.64 9.43 5.85
N ASN A 119 13.31 8.28 5.87
CA ASN A 119 14.70 8.13 5.42
C ASN A 119 14.83 7.39 4.08
N GLY A 120 13.74 7.31 3.31
CA GLY A 120 13.65 6.49 2.11
C GLY A 120 13.30 5.02 2.39
N PHE A 121 13.00 4.27 1.34
CA PHE A 121 12.60 2.87 1.41
C PHE A 121 13.51 1.99 0.57
N ASP A 122 13.73 0.76 1.02
CA ASP A 122 14.56 -0.21 0.29
C ASP A 122 13.75 -0.91 -0.79
N PHE A 123 14.36 -1.08 -1.97
CA PHE A 123 13.80 -1.91 -3.02
C PHE A 123 14.02 -3.39 -2.70
N LEU A 124 12.93 -4.09 -2.36
CA LEU A 124 12.97 -5.50 -1.95
C LEU A 124 12.99 -6.53 -3.10
N GLY A 125 13.30 -6.11 -4.34
CA GLY A 125 13.31 -7.00 -5.52
C GLY A 125 11.93 -7.28 -6.11
N ASP A 126 11.84 -8.02 -7.22
CA ASP A 126 10.56 -8.30 -7.89
C ASP A 126 9.67 -9.31 -7.15
N ARG A 127 8.34 -9.20 -7.34
CA ARG A 127 7.34 -10.05 -6.65
C ARG A 127 7.26 -11.48 -7.22
N HIS A 128 7.79 -11.71 -8.42
CA HIS A 128 7.95 -13.02 -9.06
C HIS A 128 9.14 -12.99 -10.05
N PRO A 129 9.84 -14.11 -10.26
CA PRO A 129 10.83 -14.24 -11.34
C PRO A 129 10.18 -14.25 -12.74
#